data_AF-A0A347ZR29-F1
#
_entry.id   AF-A0A347ZR29-F1
#
_cell.length_a   1.000
_cell.length_b   1.000
_cell.length_c   1.000
_cell.angle_alpha   90.00
_cell.angle_beta   90.00
_cell.angle_gamma   90.00
#
_symmetry.space_group_name_H-M   'P 1'
#
loop_
_entity.id
_entity.type
_entity.pdbx_description
1 polymer ?
#
loop_
_entity_poly.entity_id
_entity_poly.type
_entity_poly.pdbx_seq_one_letter_code
_entity_poly.pdbx_strand_id
1 'polypeptide(L)'
;MANIDALRQEVSRVLSEKIVDVVLGFEAGSLPTRNQPVFIHKAKESKRLVDNGFGSNNLAALLAQRPKDEKIGVICRGCESRAIRALTVEQQLNRENLYLIGVPCRGIIDWRALERAVDGEILAVAEDGEDLLVTLKDDEKKLARAEVLHSACRNCRQPDPVGTDVLIGELPAREGLAQRSPDVAAFLGKDADARYAIFSEEAERCIRCYACREACPMCYCTECFVDHITPRWSESMVSKGGTQAWHIIRAFHQTGRCVSCGACERACPMEIKMEYITDRLNEDMQDMYGFEVGANDSDQPPFAAFSLDDRNRFKE
;
A
#
# COMPACT_ATOMS: atom_id res chain seq x y z
N MET A 1 -13.74 12.98 8.08
CA MET A 1 -12.43 12.59 8.67
C MET A 1 -12.70 11.63 9.80
N ALA A 2 -11.81 10.68 10.08
CA ALA A 2 -11.86 10.07 11.40
C ALA A 2 -11.76 11.22 12.42
N ASN A 3 -12.52 11.14 13.50
CA ASN A 3 -12.39 12.13 14.55
C ASN A 3 -10.97 11.95 15.15
N ILE A 4 -10.03 12.83 14.77
CA ILE A 4 -8.62 12.73 15.16
C ILE A 4 -8.48 12.72 16.69
N ASP A 5 -9.38 13.39 17.41
CA ASP A 5 -9.39 13.38 18.87
C ASP A 5 -9.82 12.02 19.41
N ALA A 6 -10.82 11.38 18.81
CA ALA A 6 -11.21 10.01 19.15
C ALA A 6 -10.08 9.00 18.85
N LEU A 7 -9.38 9.18 17.72
CA LEU A 7 -8.21 8.35 17.37
C LEU A 7 -7.10 8.51 18.41
N ARG A 8 -6.76 9.76 18.77
CA ARG A 8 -5.76 10.07 19.79
C ARG A 8 -6.16 9.56 21.17
N GLN A 9 -7.44 9.62 21.51
CA GLN A 9 -7.96 9.09 22.76
C GLN A 9 -7.80 7.57 22.82
N GLU A 10 -8.16 6.85 21.75
CA GLU A 10 -8.02 5.40 21.69
C GLU A 10 -6.55 4.98 21.76
N VAL A 11 -5.65 5.66 21.02
CA VAL A 11 -4.20 5.42 21.13
C VAL A 11 -3.68 5.68 22.54
N SER A 12 -4.16 6.74 23.19
CA SER A 12 -3.79 7.05 24.57
C SER A 12 -4.25 5.95 25.52
N ARG A 13 -5.47 5.44 25.33
CA ARG A 13 -6.06 4.38 26.14
C ARG A 13 -5.26 3.07 26.03
N VAL A 14 -5.04 2.57 24.82
CA VAL A 14 -4.36 1.27 24.61
C VAL A 14 -2.92 1.26 25.12
N LEU A 15 -2.24 2.41 25.09
CA LEU A 15 -0.91 2.56 25.68
C LEU A 15 -0.96 2.69 27.21
N SER A 16 -1.88 3.48 27.76
CA SER A 16 -2.02 3.66 29.21
C SER A 16 -2.45 2.38 29.92
N GLU A 17 -3.32 1.59 29.29
CA GLU A 17 -3.80 0.31 29.79
C GLU A 17 -2.83 -0.85 29.50
N LYS A 18 -1.70 -0.58 28.81
CA LYS A 18 -0.69 -1.57 28.42
C LYS A 18 -1.28 -2.74 27.60
N ILE A 19 -2.27 -2.43 26.77
CA ILE A 19 -2.79 -3.38 25.76
C ILE A 19 -1.71 -3.60 24.69
N VAL A 20 -0.99 -2.53 24.34
CA VAL A 20 0.14 -2.53 23.40
C VAL A 20 1.33 -1.79 23.98
N ASP A 21 2.54 -2.13 23.51
CA ASP A 21 3.81 -1.50 23.89
C ASP A 21 4.13 -0.27 23.02
N VAL A 22 3.61 -0.25 21.79
CA VAL A 22 3.80 0.82 20.81
C VAL A 22 2.60 0.92 19.88
N VAL A 23 2.29 2.13 19.42
CA VAL A 23 1.32 2.36 18.33
C VAL A 23 2.00 2.96 17.12
N LEU A 24 1.78 2.38 15.94
CA LEU A 24 2.19 2.90 14.64
C LEU A 24 1.08 3.75 14.02
N GLY A 25 1.47 4.92 13.53
CA GLY A 25 0.59 5.85 12.81
C GLY A 25 1.39 6.78 11.92
N PHE A 26 0.83 7.94 11.64
CA PHE A 26 1.51 9.03 10.93
C PHE A 26 1.60 10.28 11.80
N GLU A 27 2.68 11.03 11.66
CA GLU A 27 2.80 12.41 12.12
C GLU A 27 3.15 13.33 10.95
N ALA A 28 2.95 14.63 11.12
CA ALA A 28 3.38 15.63 10.15
C ALA A 28 4.91 15.53 9.94
N GLY A 29 5.33 15.49 8.68
CA GLY A 29 6.74 15.57 8.32
C GLY A 29 7.24 17.02 8.27
N SER A 30 8.46 17.19 7.77
CA SER A 30 9.07 18.51 7.58
C SER A 30 8.50 19.30 6.40
N LEU A 31 7.79 18.63 5.49
CA LEU A 31 7.14 19.24 4.33
C LEU A 31 5.61 19.12 4.44
N PRO A 32 4.84 20.12 4.02
CA PRO A 32 3.39 20.17 4.24
C PRO A 32 2.62 19.06 3.53
N THR A 33 3.21 18.44 2.51
CA THR A 33 2.62 17.36 1.70
C THR A 33 3.20 15.98 2.04
N ARG A 34 3.97 15.86 3.13
CA ARG A 34 4.61 14.61 3.53
C ARG A 34 4.38 14.32 5.01
N ASN A 35 3.68 13.23 5.27
CA ASN A 35 3.69 12.62 6.59
C ASN A 35 4.82 11.59 6.68
N GLN A 36 5.24 11.31 7.91
CA GLN A 36 6.19 10.25 8.21
C GLN A 36 5.57 9.24 9.18
N PRO A 37 5.90 7.95 9.08
CA PRO A 37 5.52 6.97 10.09
C PRO A 37 6.02 7.40 11.47
N VAL A 38 5.18 7.25 12.49
CA VAL A 38 5.51 7.54 13.88
C VAL A 38 5.27 6.33 14.76
N PHE A 39 6.18 6.11 15.72
CA PHE A 39 6.08 5.11 16.76
C PHE A 39 5.79 5.82 18.08
N ILE A 40 4.64 5.52 18.68
CA ILE A 40 4.14 6.18 19.88
C ILE A 40 4.23 5.19 21.04
N HIS A 41 5.08 5.48 22.01
CA HIS A 41 5.29 4.62 23.18
C HIS A 41 4.62 5.16 24.45
N LYS A 42 4.18 6.42 24.45
CA LYS A 42 3.55 7.05 25.62
C LYS A 42 2.23 7.68 25.23
N ALA A 43 1.20 7.49 26.04
CA ALA A 43 -0.13 8.04 25.81
C ALA A 43 -0.12 9.54 25.46
N LYS A 44 0.68 10.35 26.16
CA LYS A 44 0.81 11.81 25.92
C LYS A 44 1.38 12.19 24.53
N GLU A 45 2.03 11.26 23.84
CA GLU A 45 2.61 11.46 22.51
C GLU A 45 1.56 11.25 21.40
N SER A 46 0.36 10.73 21.72
CA SER A 46 -0.75 10.55 20.77
C SER A 46 -1.10 11.85 20.03
N LYS A 47 -0.93 13.01 20.66
CA LYS A 47 -1.13 14.34 20.05
C LYS A 47 -0.31 14.60 18.78
N ARG A 48 0.76 13.84 18.54
CA ARG A 48 1.58 13.92 17.32
C ARG A 48 0.89 13.32 16.10
N LEU A 49 -0.11 12.45 16.32
CA LEU A 49 -0.82 11.76 15.25
C LEU A 49 -1.54 12.75 14.35
N VAL A 50 -1.47 12.45 13.06
CA VAL A 50 -2.28 13.06 12.01
C VAL A 50 -3.04 11.97 11.26
N ASP A 51 -4.25 12.28 10.83
CA ASP A 51 -5.05 11.45 9.93
C ASP A 51 -5.48 12.27 8.72
N ASN A 52 -4.67 12.21 7.67
CA ASN A 52 -4.92 12.88 6.39
C ASN A 52 -4.32 12.05 5.23
N GLY A 53 -4.57 12.50 4.00
CA GLY A 53 -4.20 11.84 2.75
C GLY A 53 -2.71 11.80 2.42
N PHE A 54 -1.83 12.38 3.25
CA PHE A 54 -0.38 12.43 3.00
C PHE A 54 0.40 11.27 3.64
N GLY A 55 -0.28 10.36 4.35
CA GLY A 55 0.28 9.12 4.89
C GLY A 55 0.61 8.09 3.80
N SER A 56 1.67 8.33 3.03
CA SER A 56 1.97 7.60 1.79
C SER A 56 2.48 6.16 1.95
N ASN A 57 3.10 5.83 3.10
CA ASN A 57 3.57 4.48 3.39
C ASN A 57 2.42 3.52 3.67
N ASN A 58 2.61 2.23 3.38
CA ASN A 58 1.78 1.18 3.97
C ASN A 58 2.45 0.72 5.27
N LEU A 59 1.84 1.02 6.42
CA LEU A 59 2.44 0.76 7.74
C LEU A 59 2.68 -0.74 8.01
N ALA A 60 2.00 -1.63 7.30
CA ALA A 60 2.22 -3.08 7.43
C ALA A 60 3.66 -3.49 7.07
N ALA A 61 4.35 -2.72 6.22
CA ALA A 61 5.75 -2.98 5.87
C ALA A 61 6.71 -2.85 7.05
N LEU A 62 6.30 -2.11 8.09
CA LEU A 62 7.11 -1.88 9.29
C LEU A 62 6.89 -2.94 10.37
N LEU A 63 5.97 -3.89 10.17
CA LEU A 63 5.57 -4.86 11.20
C LEU A 63 6.43 -6.12 11.21
N ALA A 64 6.74 -6.67 10.03
CA ALA A 64 7.45 -7.94 9.92
C ALA A 64 8.88 -7.91 10.48
N GLN A 65 9.47 -6.71 10.60
CA GLN A 65 10.82 -6.50 11.13
C GLN A 65 10.83 -6.20 12.65
N ARG A 66 9.67 -6.21 13.32
CA ARG A 66 9.56 -5.92 14.75
C ARG A 66 9.87 -7.16 15.60
N PRO A 67 10.26 -6.98 16.87
CA PRO A 67 10.39 -8.09 17.81
C PRO A 67 9.10 -8.90 17.90
N LYS A 68 9.23 -10.23 17.88
CA LYS A 68 8.06 -11.13 17.83
C LYS A 68 7.21 -11.09 19.10
N ASP A 69 7.76 -10.62 20.21
CA ASP A 69 7.13 -10.51 21.53
C ASP A 69 6.54 -9.13 21.82
N GLU A 70 6.80 -8.12 20.97
CA GLU A 70 6.25 -6.78 21.12
C GLU A 70 4.77 -6.75 20.72
N LYS A 71 3.92 -6.16 21.57
CA LYS A 71 2.51 -5.90 21.25
C LYS A 71 2.37 -4.57 20.54
N ILE A 72 1.83 -4.59 19.34
CA ILE A 72 1.85 -3.44 18.43
C ILE A 72 0.43 -3.02 18.09
N GLY A 73 0.08 -1.77 18.41
CA GLY A 73 -1.09 -1.11 17.86
C GLY A 73 -0.78 -0.54 16.47
N VAL A 74 -1.70 -0.67 15.52
CA VAL A 74 -1.50 -0.16 14.15
C VAL A 74 -2.75 0.57 13.68
N ILE A 75 -2.60 1.83 13.31
CA ILE A 75 -3.65 2.58 12.62
C ILE A 75 -3.67 2.12 11.17
N CYS A 76 -4.80 1.57 10.72
CA CYS A 76 -4.89 0.91 9.42
C CYS A 76 -6.10 1.36 8.61
N ARG A 77 -5.89 1.53 7.30
CA ARG A 77 -6.96 1.67 6.30
C ARG A 77 -7.20 0.31 5.64
N GLY A 78 -8.03 0.26 4.60
CA GLY A 78 -8.32 -0.97 3.85
C GLY A 78 -7.07 -1.71 3.36
N CYS A 79 -6.14 -1.00 2.73
CA CYS A 79 -4.94 -1.64 2.19
C CYS A 79 -3.92 -2.06 3.25
N GLU A 80 -3.78 -1.36 4.38
CA GLU A 80 -2.95 -1.83 5.50
C GLU A 80 -3.56 -3.06 6.16
N SER A 81 -4.85 -3.03 6.51
CA SER A 81 -5.51 -4.15 7.21
C SER A 81 -5.52 -5.44 6.38
N ARG A 82 -5.75 -5.36 5.07
CA ARG A 82 -5.62 -6.49 4.15
C ARG A 82 -4.19 -7.01 4.04
N ALA A 83 -3.20 -6.12 4.01
CA ALA A 83 -1.80 -6.52 4.01
C ALA A 83 -1.43 -7.26 5.31
N ILE A 84 -1.93 -6.77 6.45
CA ILE A 84 -1.74 -7.43 7.75
C ILE A 84 -2.37 -8.82 7.74
N ARG A 85 -3.61 -8.97 7.26
CA ARG A 85 -4.26 -10.27 7.12
C ARG A 85 -3.46 -11.24 6.25
N ALA A 86 -3.01 -10.79 5.06
CA ALA A 86 -2.20 -11.62 4.17
C ALA A 86 -0.90 -12.07 4.86
N LEU A 87 -0.22 -11.17 5.57
CA LEU A 87 0.99 -11.50 6.33
C LEU A 87 0.71 -12.45 7.50
N THR A 88 -0.44 -12.36 8.16
CA THR A 88 -0.85 -13.31 9.20
C THR A 88 -1.11 -14.69 8.61
N VAL A 89 -1.85 -14.78 7.50
CA VAL A 89 -2.11 -16.05 6.79
C VAL A 89 -0.79 -16.72 6.39
N GLU A 90 0.16 -15.96 5.87
CA GLU A 90 1.49 -16.46 5.50
C GLU A 90 2.46 -16.58 6.69
N GLN A 91 1.95 -16.49 7.93
CA GLN A 91 2.70 -16.68 9.19
C GLN A 91 3.89 -15.71 9.39
N GLN A 92 3.86 -14.56 8.71
CA GLN A 92 4.86 -13.49 8.86
C GLN A 92 4.54 -12.58 10.05
N LEU A 93 3.27 -12.51 10.45
CA LEU A 93 2.81 -11.74 11.61
C LEU A 93 1.97 -12.61 12.56
N ASN A 94 2.21 -12.49 13.86
CA ASN A 94 1.31 -13.04 14.86
C ASN A 94 0.16 -12.06 15.13
N ARG A 95 -1.07 -12.42 14.74
CA ARG A 95 -2.26 -11.58 14.92
C ARG A 95 -2.56 -11.26 16.39
N GLU A 96 -2.22 -12.16 17.31
CA GLU A 96 -2.44 -11.97 18.76
C GLU A 96 -1.59 -10.83 19.35
N ASN A 97 -0.47 -10.50 18.69
CA ASN A 97 0.40 -9.41 19.10
C ASN A 97 0.02 -8.07 18.47
N LEU A 98 -1.08 -8.02 17.72
CA LEU A 98 -1.53 -6.82 17.02
C LEU A 98 -2.84 -6.30 17.61
N TYR A 99 -2.96 -4.97 17.68
CA TYR A 99 -4.20 -4.25 17.94
C TYR A 99 -4.48 -3.29 16.78
N LEU A 100 -5.47 -3.62 15.96
CA LEU A 100 -5.77 -2.90 14.72
C LEU A 100 -6.83 -1.83 14.97
N ILE A 101 -6.41 -0.58 14.78
CA ILE A 101 -7.27 0.61 14.89
C ILE A 101 -7.65 1.02 13.46
N GLY A 102 -8.86 0.66 13.04
CA GLY A 102 -9.39 0.98 11.72
C GLY A 102 -9.77 2.45 11.59
N VAL A 103 -9.44 3.05 10.44
CA VAL A 103 -9.90 4.40 10.06
C VAL A 103 -10.48 4.42 8.63
N PRO A 104 -11.52 5.23 8.36
CA PRO A 104 -12.08 5.39 7.02
C PRO A 104 -11.05 5.90 6.01
N CYS A 105 -10.82 5.15 4.93
CA CYS A 105 -9.89 5.56 3.88
C CYS A 105 -10.55 6.54 2.90
N ARG A 106 -9.85 7.64 2.62
CA ARG A 106 -10.23 8.63 1.60
C ARG A 106 -9.27 8.65 0.39
N GLY A 107 -8.42 7.62 0.28
CA GLY A 107 -7.33 7.59 -0.69
C GLY A 107 -6.13 8.43 -0.27
N ILE A 108 -4.98 8.15 -0.89
CA ILE A 108 -3.72 8.83 -0.67
C ILE A 108 -3.55 9.90 -1.76
N ILE A 109 -3.22 11.12 -1.34
CA ILE A 109 -2.91 12.24 -2.23
C ILE A 109 -1.52 12.01 -2.81
N ASP A 110 -1.40 12.10 -4.12
CA ASP A 110 -0.11 12.14 -4.80
C ASP A 110 0.46 13.56 -4.71
N TRP A 111 1.44 13.74 -3.84
CA TRP A 111 2.09 15.03 -3.63
C TRP A 111 2.70 15.59 -4.92
N ARG A 112 3.13 14.74 -5.87
CA ARG A 112 3.66 15.21 -7.17
C ARG A 112 2.55 15.69 -8.08
N ALA A 113 1.40 15.02 -8.06
CA ALA A 113 0.22 15.49 -8.79
C ALA A 113 -0.26 16.83 -8.23
N LEU A 114 -0.22 16.98 -6.90
CA LEU A 114 -0.55 18.23 -6.21
C LEU A 114 0.42 19.36 -6.59
N GLU A 115 1.73 19.12 -6.55
CA GLU A 115 2.75 20.10 -6.97
C GLU A 115 2.59 20.51 -8.44
N ARG A 116 2.28 19.57 -9.34
CA ARG A 116 2.01 19.87 -10.75
C ARG A 116 0.71 20.66 -10.97
N ALA A 117 -0.23 20.61 -10.02
CA ALA A 117 -1.52 21.26 -10.13
C ALA A 117 -1.50 22.73 -9.67
N VAL A 118 -0.42 23.20 -9.06
CA VAL A 118 -0.28 24.57 -8.53
C VAL A 118 0.94 25.27 -9.12
N ASP A 119 0.92 26.60 -9.11
CA ASP A 119 2.07 27.42 -9.53
C ASP A 119 2.64 28.14 -8.31
N GLY A 120 3.67 27.54 -7.70
CA GLY A 120 4.32 28.09 -6.51
C GLY A 120 4.64 27.04 -5.45
N GLU A 121 5.37 27.47 -4.42
CA GLU A 121 5.69 26.64 -3.26
C GLU A 121 4.46 26.44 -2.37
N ILE A 122 4.14 25.17 -2.10
CA ILE A 122 3.06 24.79 -1.17
C ILE A 122 3.54 25.04 0.26
N LEU A 123 2.86 25.92 0.98
CA LEU A 123 3.16 26.26 2.38
C LEU A 123 2.32 25.44 3.36
N ALA A 124 1.06 25.15 2.99
CA ALA A 124 0.17 24.32 3.78
C ALA A 124 -0.91 23.69 2.90
N VAL A 125 -1.47 22.58 3.35
CA VAL A 125 -2.65 21.96 2.74
C VAL A 125 -3.63 21.58 3.82
N ALA A 126 -4.87 22.05 3.71
CA ALA A 126 -5.97 21.63 4.55
C ALA A 126 -6.95 20.77 3.73
N GLU A 127 -7.42 19.67 4.31
CA GLU A 127 -8.50 18.87 3.73
C GLU A 127 -9.84 19.36 4.24
N ASP A 128 -10.72 19.78 3.33
CA ASP A 128 -12.09 20.20 3.65
C ASP A 128 -13.09 19.39 2.82
N GLY A 129 -13.64 18.33 3.42
CA GLY A 129 -14.45 17.38 2.67
C GLY A 129 -13.71 16.89 1.43
N GLU A 130 -14.37 16.84 0.29
CA GLU A 130 -13.82 16.40 -1.00
C GLU A 130 -12.88 17.41 -1.68
N ASP A 131 -12.58 18.52 -1.01
CA ASP A 131 -11.70 19.56 -1.51
C ASP A 131 -10.41 19.66 -0.69
N LEU A 132 -9.37 20.19 -1.34
CA LEU A 132 -8.10 20.56 -0.74
C LEU A 132 -7.92 22.07 -0.86
N LEU A 133 -7.67 22.74 0.26
CA LEU A 133 -7.28 24.14 0.31
C LEU A 133 -5.75 24.21 0.39
N VAL A 134 -5.12 24.63 -0.71
CA VAL A 134 -3.67 24.70 -0.86
C VAL A 134 -3.23 26.15 -0.67
N THR A 135 -2.52 26.41 0.41
CA THR A 135 -1.96 27.73 0.71
C THR A 135 -0.60 27.86 0.03
N LEU A 136 -0.47 28.86 -0.84
CA LEU A 136 0.78 29.28 -1.48
C LEU A 136 1.26 30.58 -0.82
N LYS A 137 2.42 31.11 -1.26
CA LYS A 137 2.98 32.35 -0.71
C LYS A 137 2.07 33.56 -0.87
N ASP A 138 1.49 33.73 -2.05
CA ASP A 138 0.72 34.92 -2.44
C ASP A 138 -0.70 34.57 -2.95
N ASP A 139 -1.13 33.31 -2.83
CA ASP A 139 -2.40 32.80 -3.35
C ASP A 139 -2.94 31.61 -2.53
N GLU A 140 -4.23 31.31 -2.67
CA GLU A 140 -4.87 30.11 -2.13
C GLU A 140 -5.63 29.41 -3.25
N LYS A 141 -5.33 28.12 -3.47
CA LYS A 141 -5.97 27.33 -4.50
C LYS A 141 -6.82 26.23 -3.91
N LYS A 142 -8.06 26.16 -4.37
CA LYS A 142 -8.97 25.05 -4.09
C LYS A 142 -8.85 24.00 -5.19
N LEU A 143 -8.59 22.75 -4.82
CA LEU A 143 -8.49 21.61 -5.73
C LEU A 143 -9.44 20.49 -5.29
N ALA A 144 -10.05 19.79 -6.25
CA ALA A 144 -10.82 18.60 -5.90
C ALA A 144 -9.87 17.47 -5.51
N ARG A 145 -10.12 16.80 -4.38
CA ARG A 145 -9.31 15.70 -3.88
C ARG A 145 -9.12 14.61 -4.94
N ALA A 146 -10.20 14.26 -5.64
CA ALA A 146 -10.21 13.20 -6.65
C ALA A 146 -9.21 13.44 -7.81
N GLU A 147 -8.89 14.70 -8.11
CA GLU A 147 -7.96 15.06 -9.20
C GLU A 147 -6.51 14.74 -8.87
N VAL A 148 -6.15 14.72 -7.58
CA VAL A 148 -4.77 14.55 -7.10
C VAL A 148 -4.57 13.25 -6.30
N LEU A 149 -5.54 12.33 -6.31
CA LEU A 149 -5.35 11.00 -5.74
C LEU A 149 -4.33 10.19 -6.56
N HIS A 150 -3.53 9.38 -5.87
CA HIS A 150 -2.69 8.38 -6.51
C HIS A 150 -3.55 7.38 -7.32
N SER A 151 -3.04 6.86 -8.45
CA SER A 151 -3.75 5.94 -9.34
C SER A 151 -4.38 4.76 -8.61
N ALA A 152 -3.60 4.05 -7.79
CA ALA A 152 -4.06 2.97 -6.89
C ALA A 152 -5.31 3.33 -6.06
N CYS A 153 -5.40 4.58 -5.59
CA CYS A 153 -6.48 5.04 -4.74
C CYS A 153 -7.72 5.44 -5.54
N ARG A 154 -7.55 5.96 -6.77
CA ARG A 154 -8.66 6.22 -7.69
C ARG A 154 -9.36 4.93 -8.13
N ASN A 155 -8.59 3.86 -8.26
CA ASN A 155 -9.07 2.54 -8.70
C ASN A 155 -9.30 1.56 -7.53
N CYS A 156 -9.34 2.05 -6.29
CA CYS A 156 -9.40 1.19 -5.11
C CYS A 156 -10.73 0.44 -5.01
N ARG A 157 -10.66 -0.89 -4.88
CA ARG A 157 -11.83 -1.77 -4.79
C ARG A 157 -12.28 -2.06 -3.36
N GLN A 158 -11.36 -1.90 -2.40
CA GLN A 158 -11.57 -2.21 -0.98
C GLN A 158 -10.94 -1.16 -0.08
N PRO A 159 -11.53 0.05 0.00
CA PRO A 159 -10.98 1.15 0.79
C PRO A 159 -11.17 0.96 2.30
N ASP A 160 -12.18 0.18 2.71
CA ASP A 160 -12.55 0.05 4.12
C ASP A 160 -11.67 -0.97 4.84
N PRO A 161 -11.25 -0.66 6.08
CA PRO A 161 -10.47 -1.57 6.89
C PRO A 161 -11.28 -2.80 7.30
N VAL A 162 -10.60 -3.94 7.40
CA VAL A 162 -11.21 -5.24 7.73
C VAL A 162 -10.48 -5.92 8.89
N GLY A 163 -11.22 -6.65 9.73
CA GLY A 163 -10.63 -7.42 10.84
C GLY A 163 -10.00 -6.56 11.94
N THR A 164 -10.50 -5.34 12.12
CA THR A 164 -10.01 -4.38 13.11
C THR A 164 -10.59 -4.62 14.49
N ASP A 165 -9.81 -4.38 15.54
CA ASP A 165 -10.27 -4.52 16.93
C ASP A 165 -11.18 -3.35 17.34
N VAL A 166 -10.91 -2.17 16.78
CA VAL A 166 -11.76 -0.98 16.93
C VAL A 166 -11.80 -0.21 15.61
N LEU A 167 -12.95 0.37 15.30
CA LEU A 167 -13.14 1.26 14.17
C LEU A 167 -13.38 2.68 14.71
N ILE A 168 -12.56 3.64 14.26
CA ILE A 168 -12.68 5.05 14.65
C ILE A 168 -13.19 5.87 13.46
N GLY A 169 -14.41 6.38 13.58
CA GLY A 169 -15.11 7.12 12.52
C GLY A 169 -16.09 6.24 11.75
N GLU A 170 -16.90 6.88 10.92
CA GLU A 170 -17.93 6.22 10.12
C GLU A 170 -17.39 5.87 8.73
N LEU A 171 -17.64 4.64 8.28
CA LEU A 171 -17.33 4.21 6.92
C LEU A 171 -18.37 4.81 5.97
N PRO A 172 -17.96 5.57 4.94
CA PRO A 172 -18.90 6.11 3.97
C PRO A 172 -19.48 4.98 3.11
N ALA A 173 -20.67 5.21 2.55
CA ALA A 173 -21.24 4.31 1.55
C ALA A 173 -20.27 4.17 0.35
N ARG A 174 -20.00 2.93 -0.06
CA ARG A 174 -19.05 2.58 -1.13
C ARG A 174 -19.77 2.17 -2.42
N GLU A 175 -20.61 3.05 -2.93
CA GLU A 175 -21.33 2.81 -4.18
C GLU A 175 -20.43 3.06 -5.38
N GLY A 176 -20.57 2.24 -6.44
CA GLY A 176 -19.90 2.46 -7.72
C GLY A 176 -18.39 2.18 -7.73
N LEU A 177 -17.84 1.47 -6.73
CA LEU A 177 -16.44 1.06 -6.77
C LEU A 177 -16.16 0.18 -7.99
N ALA A 178 -15.09 0.50 -8.71
CA ALA A 178 -14.64 -0.28 -9.86
C ALA A 178 -14.36 -1.72 -9.42
N GLN A 179 -14.85 -2.69 -10.20
CA GLN A 179 -14.57 -4.11 -9.94
C GLN A 179 -13.26 -4.57 -10.58
N ARG A 180 -12.81 -3.86 -11.62
CA ARG A 180 -11.59 -4.14 -12.38
C ARG A 180 -10.83 -2.85 -12.65
N SER A 181 -9.51 -2.98 -12.81
CA SER A 181 -8.65 -1.82 -13.00
C SER A 181 -8.81 -1.27 -14.41
N PRO A 182 -9.19 0.01 -14.61
CA PRO A 182 -9.29 0.60 -15.93
C PRO A 182 -7.92 0.66 -16.63
N ASP A 183 -6.84 0.78 -15.84
CA ASP A 183 -5.46 0.76 -16.35
C ASP A 183 -5.10 -0.62 -16.93
N VAL A 184 -5.57 -1.70 -16.30
CA VAL A 184 -5.42 -3.07 -16.82
C VAL A 184 -6.21 -3.24 -18.12
N ALA A 185 -7.47 -2.81 -18.16
CA ALA A 185 -8.29 -2.88 -19.37
C ALA A 185 -7.65 -2.10 -20.54
N ALA A 186 -7.15 -0.89 -20.27
CA ALA A 186 -6.45 -0.07 -21.26
C ALA A 186 -5.14 -0.71 -21.74
N PHE A 187 -4.41 -1.39 -20.86
CA PHE A 187 -3.20 -2.15 -21.21
C PHE A 187 -3.53 -3.38 -22.07
N LEU A 188 -4.55 -4.17 -21.69
CA LEU A 188 -4.96 -5.37 -22.42
C LEU A 188 -5.61 -5.08 -23.78
N GLY A 189 -6.18 -3.89 -23.97
CA GLY A 189 -6.73 -3.45 -25.26
C GLY A 189 -5.68 -3.17 -26.34
N LYS A 190 -4.38 -3.23 -26.00
CA LYS A 190 -3.26 -3.03 -26.92
C LYS A 190 -2.71 -4.37 -27.42
N ASP A 191 -2.10 -4.37 -28.60
CA ASP A 191 -1.42 -5.55 -29.13
C ASP A 191 -0.15 -5.92 -28.32
N ALA A 192 0.50 -7.03 -28.65
CA ALA A 192 1.67 -7.51 -27.92
C ALA A 192 2.88 -6.56 -27.99
N ASP A 193 3.13 -5.95 -29.15
CA ASP A 193 4.27 -5.06 -29.35
C ASP A 193 4.08 -3.75 -28.60
N ALA A 194 2.87 -3.17 -28.64
CA ALA A 194 2.51 -1.98 -27.90
C ALA A 194 2.56 -2.22 -26.37
N ARG A 195 2.11 -3.38 -25.89
CA ARG A 195 2.23 -3.76 -24.47
C ARG A 195 3.69 -3.90 -24.05
N TYR A 196 4.50 -4.55 -24.88
CA TYR A 196 5.94 -4.70 -24.61
C TYR A 196 6.66 -3.35 -24.62
N ALA A 197 6.27 -2.42 -25.49
CA ALA A 197 6.82 -1.07 -25.53
C ALA A 197 6.52 -0.30 -24.23
N ILE A 198 5.27 -0.32 -23.75
CA ILE A 198 4.88 0.32 -22.48
C ILE A 198 5.66 -0.28 -21.30
N PHE A 199 5.74 -1.60 -21.24
CA PHE A 199 6.51 -2.28 -20.20
C PHE A 199 7.99 -1.89 -20.26
N SER A 200 8.59 -1.86 -21.46
CA SER A 200 10.01 -1.52 -21.64
C SER A 200 10.28 -0.08 -21.25
N GLU A 201 9.41 0.86 -21.63
CA GLU A 201 9.53 2.28 -21.27
C GLU A 201 9.56 2.47 -19.75
N GLU A 202 8.64 1.84 -19.03
CA GLU A 202 8.56 1.95 -17.58
C GLU A 202 9.71 1.19 -16.87
N ALA A 203 10.03 -0.02 -17.32
CA ALA A 203 11.06 -0.85 -16.69
C ALA A 203 12.47 -0.30 -16.91
N GLU A 204 12.80 0.21 -18.10
CA GLU A 204 14.16 0.64 -18.44
C GLU A 204 14.54 1.99 -17.80
N ARG A 205 13.57 2.75 -17.28
CA ARG A 205 13.80 3.93 -16.41
C ARG A 205 14.27 3.54 -14.99
N CYS A 206 14.22 2.26 -14.63
CA CYS A 206 14.54 1.79 -13.29
C CYS A 206 16.03 1.93 -12.96
N ILE A 207 16.33 2.76 -11.97
CA ILE A 207 17.69 2.92 -11.42
C ILE A 207 18.06 1.87 -10.36
N ARG A 208 17.17 0.89 -10.13
CA ARG A 208 17.36 -0.20 -9.14
C ARG A 208 17.74 0.25 -7.73
N CYS A 209 17.15 1.35 -7.28
CA CYS A 209 17.30 1.83 -5.90
C CYS A 209 16.56 0.95 -4.87
N TYR A 210 15.72 0.01 -5.33
CA TYR A 210 14.91 -0.91 -4.51
C TYR A 210 13.97 -0.26 -3.49
N ALA A 211 13.70 1.04 -3.57
CA ALA A 211 12.69 1.71 -2.73
C ALA A 211 11.31 1.04 -2.82
N CYS A 212 10.96 0.48 -3.99
CA CYS A 212 9.73 -0.28 -4.18
C CYS A 212 9.70 -1.66 -3.48
N ARG A 213 10.87 -2.23 -3.16
CA ARG A 213 11.02 -3.44 -2.31
C ARG A 213 10.76 -3.05 -0.86
N GLU A 214 11.48 -2.04 -0.37
CA GLU A 214 11.40 -1.59 1.03
C GLU A 214 10.02 -1.05 1.41
N ALA A 215 9.32 -0.41 0.46
CA ALA A 215 7.98 0.13 0.71
C ALA A 215 6.86 -0.94 0.67
N CYS A 216 7.14 -2.16 0.23
CA CYS A 216 6.10 -3.17 0.00
C CYS A 216 5.97 -4.10 1.22
N PRO A 217 4.78 -4.22 1.83
CA PRO A 217 4.58 -5.15 2.94
C PRO A 217 4.74 -6.62 2.54
N MET A 218 4.58 -6.94 1.25
CA MET A 218 4.68 -8.31 0.73
C MET A 218 6.11 -8.70 0.32
N CYS A 219 7.08 -7.77 0.41
CA CYS A 219 8.49 -8.06 0.17
C CYS A 219 9.20 -8.34 1.49
N TYR A 220 8.75 -9.36 2.23
CA TYR A 220 9.23 -9.72 3.56
C TYR A 220 10.36 -10.78 3.58
N CYS A 221 10.78 -11.28 2.41
CA CYS A 221 11.83 -12.30 2.33
C CYS A 221 13.11 -11.81 3.03
N THR A 222 13.74 -12.68 3.83
CA THR A 222 15.02 -12.38 4.49
C THR A 222 16.15 -12.16 3.49
N GLU A 223 16.15 -12.93 2.39
CA GLU A 223 17.08 -12.79 1.28
C GLU A 223 16.29 -12.65 -0.03
N CYS A 224 16.66 -11.66 -0.86
CA CYS A 224 16.00 -11.42 -2.14
C CYS A 224 16.83 -11.98 -3.30
N PHE A 225 16.17 -12.43 -4.37
CA PHE A 225 16.83 -12.92 -5.59
C PHE A 225 17.85 -11.93 -6.21
N VAL A 226 17.69 -10.62 -5.95
CA VAL A 226 18.63 -9.58 -6.40
C VAL A 226 19.89 -9.47 -5.56
N ASP A 227 19.88 -10.01 -4.34
CA ASP A 227 21.00 -9.98 -3.41
C ASP A 227 21.92 -11.22 -3.59
N HIS A 228 21.47 -12.25 -4.34
CA HIS A 228 22.25 -13.44 -4.61
C HIS A 228 23.24 -13.25 -5.76
N ILE A 229 24.52 -13.49 -5.47
CA ILE A 229 25.60 -13.52 -6.47
C ILE A 229 25.78 -14.93 -7.05
N THR A 230 25.55 -15.99 -6.25
CA THR A 230 25.73 -17.39 -6.64
C THR A 230 24.61 -18.28 -6.07
N PRO A 231 23.80 -18.96 -6.91
CA PRO A 231 23.66 -18.71 -8.35
C PRO A 231 23.08 -17.31 -8.59
N ARG A 232 23.52 -16.64 -9.66
CA ARG A 232 22.99 -15.33 -10.04
C ARG A 232 21.65 -15.52 -10.75
N TRP A 233 20.56 -15.13 -10.09
CA TRP A 233 19.20 -15.23 -10.63
C TRP A 233 18.83 -14.10 -11.59
N SER A 234 19.41 -12.92 -11.39
CA SER A 234 19.22 -11.77 -12.27
C SER A 234 20.53 -11.00 -12.41
N GLU A 235 20.76 -10.38 -13.56
CA GLU A 235 21.86 -9.40 -13.68
C GLU A 235 21.64 -8.29 -12.65
N SER A 236 22.70 -7.76 -12.02
CA SER A 236 22.59 -6.71 -10.99
C SER A 236 22.73 -5.28 -11.55
N MET A 237 23.07 -5.14 -12.83
CA MET A 237 23.27 -3.86 -13.51
C MET A 237 21.95 -3.22 -13.94
N VAL A 238 21.96 -1.93 -14.28
CA VAL A 238 20.83 -1.20 -14.89
C VAL A 238 20.71 -1.48 -16.41
N SER A 239 21.08 -2.69 -16.84
CA SER A 239 20.89 -3.13 -18.23
C SER A 239 19.40 -3.35 -18.50
N LYS A 240 19.00 -3.32 -19.78
CA LYS A 240 17.65 -3.70 -20.22
C LYS A 240 17.23 -5.05 -19.65
N GLY A 241 18.11 -6.06 -19.70
CA GLY A 241 17.84 -7.38 -19.15
C GLY A 241 17.64 -7.35 -17.63
N GLY A 242 18.50 -6.64 -16.90
CA GLY A 242 18.45 -6.57 -15.44
C GLY A 242 17.23 -5.82 -14.91
N THR A 243 16.87 -4.68 -15.50
CA THR A 243 15.70 -3.89 -15.08
C THR A 243 14.40 -4.60 -15.43
N GLN A 244 14.26 -5.14 -16.65
CA GLN A 244 13.08 -5.93 -17.03
C GLN A 244 12.93 -7.17 -16.15
N ALA A 245 14.01 -7.91 -15.89
CA ALA A 245 13.98 -9.09 -15.01
C ALA A 245 13.52 -8.74 -13.59
N TRP A 246 14.01 -7.63 -13.01
CA TRP A 246 13.55 -7.16 -11.70
C TRP A 246 12.02 -6.99 -11.66
N HIS A 247 11.46 -6.28 -12.63
CA HIS A 247 10.03 -5.99 -12.66
C HIS A 247 9.17 -7.25 -12.89
N ILE A 248 9.59 -8.14 -13.78
CA ILE A 248 8.88 -9.40 -14.07
C ILE A 248 8.92 -10.34 -12.87
N ILE A 249 10.11 -10.61 -12.32
CA ILE A 249 10.28 -11.56 -11.20
C ILE A 249 9.58 -11.03 -9.95
N ARG A 250 9.68 -9.72 -9.67
CA ARG A 250 8.96 -9.11 -8.54
C ARG A 250 7.44 -9.22 -8.71
N ALA A 251 6.91 -8.92 -9.90
CA ALA A 251 5.48 -9.06 -10.15
C ALA A 251 5.02 -10.51 -9.93
N PHE A 252 5.79 -11.49 -10.40
CA PHE A 252 5.53 -12.91 -10.18
C PHE A 252 5.52 -13.30 -8.69
N HIS A 253 6.50 -12.85 -7.89
CA HIS A 253 6.51 -13.11 -6.44
C HIS A 253 5.29 -12.50 -5.72
N GLN A 254 4.73 -11.42 -6.27
CA GLN A 254 3.58 -10.70 -5.72
C GLN A 254 2.23 -11.26 -6.17
N THR A 255 2.20 -12.20 -7.10
CA THR A 255 0.96 -12.87 -7.55
C THR A 255 0.29 -13.56 -6.35
N GLY A 256 -0.96 -13.19 -6.07
CA GLY A 256 -1.69 -13.69 -4.89
C GLY A 256 -1.29 -13.03 -3.56
N ARG A 257 -0.44 -12.00 -3.58
CA ARG A 257 0.00 -11.25 -2.38
C ARG A 257 -0.23 -9.74 -2.47
N CYS A 258 -0.23 -9.16 -3.67
CA CYS A 258 -0.39 -7.72 -3.82
C CYS A 258 -1.79 -7.25 -3.37
N VAL A 259 -1.86 -6.29 -2.45
CA VAL A 259 -3.13 -5.68 -2.02
C VAL A 259 -3.53 -4.44 -2.84
N SER A 260 -2.83 -4.15 -3.95
CA SER A 260 -3.06 -2.98 -4.82
C SER A 260 -3.05 -1.64 -4.05
N CYS A 261 -2.03 -1.45 -3.19
CA CYS A 261 -1.92 -0.25 -2.36
C CYS A 261 -1.13 0.90 -3.00
N GLY A 262 -0.45 0.66 -4.14
CA GLY A 262 0.41 1.64 -4.81
C GLY A 262 1.65 2.13 -4.04
N ALA A 263 1.97 1.58 -2.86
CA ALA A 263 3.09 2.06 -2.03
C ALA A 263 4.44 1.99 -2.77
N CYS A 264 4.63 0.99 -3.63
CA CYS A 264 5.83 0.84 -4.42
C CYS A 264 5.99 1.91 -5.51
N GLU A 265 4.89 2.38 -6.13
CA GLU A 265 4.94 3.47 -7.10
C GLU A 265 5.21 4.80 -6.41
N ARG A 266 4.54 5.06 -5.29
CA ARG A 266 4.77 6.28 -4.49
C ARG A 266 6.21 6.40 -4.00
N ALA A 267 6.83 5.28 -3.64
CA ALA A 267 8.23 5.23 -3.23
C ALA A 267 9.22 5.37 -4.39
N CYS A 268 8.79 5.21 -5.64
CA CYS A 268 9.69 5.28 -6.79
C CYS A 268 10.14 6.73 -7.04
N PRO A 269 11.46 7.03 -7.05
CA PRO A 269 11.94 8.36 -7.40
C PRO A 269 11.73 8.68 -8.88
N MET A 270 11.65 7.65 -9.72
CA MET A 270 11.50 7.76 -11.18
C MET A 270 10.03 7.77 -11.63
N GLU A 271 9.07 7.75 -10.72
CA GLU A 271 7.62 7.69 -11.03
C GLU A 271 7.23 6.52 -11.95
N ILE A 272 7.91 5.38 -11.80
CA ILE A 272 7.66 4.19 -12.61
C ILE A 272 6.29 3.59 -12.29
N LYS A 273 5.51 3.30 -13.34
CA LYS A 273 4.20 2.66 -13.28
C LYS A 273 4.31 1.16 -13.49
N MET A 274 3.89 0.39 -12.49
CA MET A 274 3.98 -1.08 -12.48
C MET A 274 2.78 -1.74 -11.80
N GLU A 275 1.91 -0.96 -11.14
CA GLU A 275 0.72 -1.49 -10.48
C GLU A 275 -0.18 -2.24 -11.47
N TYR A 276 -0.32 -1.76 -12.71
CA TYR A 276 -1.13 -2.43 -13.74
C TYR A 276 -0.71 -3.89 -13.96
N ILE A 277 0.58 -4.24 -13.79
CA ILE A 277 1.04 -5.63 -13.90
C ILE A 277 0.55 -6.44 -12.71
N THR A 278 0.69 -5.92 -11.49
CA THR A 278 0.24 -6.62 -10.28
C THR A 278 -1.28 -6.67 -10.17
N ASP A 279 -1.99 -5.64 -10.63
CA ASP A 279 -3.45 -5.63 -10.71
C ASP A 279 -3.94 -6.66 -11.71
N ARG A 280 -3.30 -6.75 -12.88
CA ARG A 280 -3.60 -7.80 -13.86
C ARG A 280 -3.43 -9.19 -13.26
N LEU A 281 -2.35 -9.41 -12.50
CA LEU A 281 -2.10 -10.69 -11.81
C LEU A 281 -3.12 -10.96 -10.70
N ASN A 282 -3.58 -9.93 -9.99
CA ASN A 282 -4.67 -10.05 -9.02
C ASN A 282 -6.01 -10.39 -9.69
N GLU A 283 -6.28 -9.81 -10.86
CA GLU A 283 -7.44 -10.16 -11.68
C GLU A 283 -7.39 -11.63 -12.14
N ASP A 284 -6.21 -12.13 -12.53
CA ASP A 284 -6.02 -13.57 -12.81
C ASP A 284 -6.27 -14.44 -11.57
N MET A 285 -5.81 -14.03 -10.39
CA MET A 285 -6.09 -14.77 -9.14
C MET A 285 -7.59 -14.85 -8.86
N GLN A 286 -8.31 -13.76 -9.11
CA GLN A 286 -9.77 -13.74 -8.94
C GLN A 286 -10.48 -14.62 -9.98
N ASP A 287 -10.11 -14.52 -11.26
CA ASP A 287 -10.77 -15.24 -12.35
C ASP A 287 -10.51 -16.75 -12.31
N MET A 288 -9.26 -17.13 -12.01
CA MET A 288 -8.85 -18.53 -12.04
C MET A 288 -9.14 -19.26 -10.72
N TYR A 289 -8.99 -18.59 -9.59
CA TYR A 289 -9.04 -19.21 -8.26
C TYR A 289 -10.12 -18.65 -7.34
N GLY A 290 -10.83 -17.58 -7.75
CA GLY A 290 -11.76 -16.88 -6.85
C GLY A 290 -11.05 -16.23 -5.66
N PHE A 291 -9.73 -16.03 -5.75
CA PHE A 291 -8.91 -15.59 -4.63
C PHE A 291 -8.70 -14.08 -4.64
N GLU A 292 -8.93 -13.45 -3.49
CA GLU A 292 -8.62 -12.04 -3.28
C GLU A 292 -7.78 -11.86 -2.01
N VAL A 293 -6.62 -11.24 -2.18
CA VAL A 293 -5.62 -11.06 -1.11
C VAL A 293 -6.23 -10.38 0.10
N GLY A 294 -6.10 -10.96 1.29
CA GLY A 294 -6.54 -10.34 2.55
C GLY A 294 -8.05 -10.12 2.67
N ALA A 295 -8.87 -10.64 1.75
CA ALA A 295 -10.33 -10.63 1.89
C ALA A 295 -10.77 -11.57 3.02
N ASN A 296 -10.13 -12.73 3.12
CA ASN A 296 -10.26 -13.72 4.19
C ASN A 296 -8.99 -13.72 5.08
N ASP A 297 -9.13 -14.13 6.34
CA ASP A 297 -8.05 -14.30 7.32
C ASP A 297 -7.55 -15.76 7.45
N SER A 298 -8.13 -16.71 6.70
CA SER A 298 -7.70 -18.12 6.69
C SER A 298 -7.11 -18.60 5.36
N ASP A 299 -7.53 -18.00 4.24
CA ASP A 299 -7.27 -18.57 2.91
C ASP A 299 -5.84 -18.32 2.46
N GLN A 300 -5.08 -19.40 2.25
CA GLN A 300 -3.73 -19.33 1.69
C GLN A 300 -3.77 -18.85 0.23
N PRO A 301 -2.76 -18.07 -0.22
CA PRO A 301 -2.60 -17.74 -1.62
C PRO A 301 -2.58 -18.99 -2.50
N PRO A 302 -3.13 -18.96 -3.73
CA PRO A 302 -3.23 -20.16 -4.58
C PRO A 302 -1.90 -20.88 -4.82
N PHE A 303 -0.78 -20.14 -4.91
CA PHE A 303 0.56 -20.72 -5.09
C PHE A 303 1.21 -21.22 -3.79
N ALA A 304 0.55 -21.04 -2.64
CA ALA A 304 0.93 -21.56 -1.34
C ALA A 304 -0.07 -22.59 -0.80
N ALA A 305 -1.15 -22.88 -1.54
CA ALA A 305 -2.17 -23.86 -1.19
C ALA A 305 -2.11 -25.08 -2.10
N PHE A 306 -2.51 -26.23 -1.55
CA PHE A 306 -2.71 -27.47 -2.30
C PHE A 306 -4.12 -27.98 -2.06
N SER A 307 -4.82 -28.38 -3.12
CA SER A 307 -6.13 -29.02 -3.07
C SER A 307 -6.16 -30.26 -3.97
N LEU A 308 -6.77 -31.35 -3.50
CA LEU A 308 -7.01 -32.56 -4.30
C LEU A 308 -8.08 -32.36 -5.39
N ASP A 309 -8.85 -31.27 -5.28
CA ASP A 309 -9.91 -30.88 -6.22
C ASP A 309 -9.43 -29.85 -7.26
N ASP A 310 -8.12 -29.64 -7.40
CA ASP A 310 -7.57 -28.72 -8.39
C ASP A 310 -7.92 -29.17 -9.82
N ARG A 311 -8.39 -28.22 -10.64
CA ARG A 311 -9.12 -28.48 -11.90
C ARG A 311 -8.26 -29.14 -12.96
N ASN A 312 -6.95 -28.94 -12.90
CA ASN A 312 -5.97 -29.56 -13.79
C ASN A 312 -5.21 -30.65 -13.04
N ARG A 313 -5.87 -31.80 -12.80
CA ARG A 313 -5.13 -33.01 -12.38
C ARG A 313 -3.99 -33.26 -13.37
N PHE A 314 -2.77 -33.42 -12.86
CA PHE A 314 -1.65 -33.92 -13.65
C PHE A 314 -2.11 -35.21 -14.32
N LYS A 315 -2.29 -35.17 -15.64
CA LYS A 315 -2.51 -36.37 -16.44
C LYS A 315 -1.14 -37.00 -16.65
N GLU A 316 -1.04 -38.29 -16.33
CA GLU A 316 0.16 -39.12 -16.55
C GLU A 316 0.67 -39.06 -17.99
#